data_AF-A0A815FDI5-F1
#
_entry.id   AF-A0A815FDI5-F1
#
_cell.length_a   1.000
_cell.length_b   1.000
_cell.length_c   1.000
_cell.angle_alpha   90.00
_cell.angle_beta   90.00
_cell.angle_gamma   90.00
#
_symmetry.space_group_name_H-M   'P 1'
#
loop_
_entity.id
_entity.type
_entity.pdbx_description
1 polymer ?
#
loop_
_entity_poly.entity_id
_entity_poly.type
_entity_poly.pdbx_seq_one_letter_code
_entity_poly.pdbx_strand_id
1 'polypeptide(L)'
;MEMDESRSCVEPLILAEQDRIVLRQYRANRDEETKLMKDVPDWEVGAAKILVRPKQTDIECNDPALMTKIRDALLMDNIGTL
;
A
#
# COMPACT_ATOMS: atom_id res chain seq x y z
N MET A 1 31.00 -3.85 -7.86
CA MET A 1 30.04 -4.91 -8.23
C MET A 1 29.68 -5.77 -7.02
N GLU A 2 30.62 -6.44 -6.35
CA GLU A 2 30.30 -7.35 -5.20
C GLU A 2 29.56 -6.71 -4.01
N MET A 3 29.94 -5.50 -3.57
CA MET A 3 29.27 -4.83 -2.45
C MET A 3 27.84 -4.35 -2.78
N ASP A 4 27.57 -3.98 -4.02
CA ASP A 4 26.25 -3.48 -4.43
C ASP A 4 25.26 -4.63 -4.61
N GLU A 5 25.71 -5.75 -5.18
CA GLU A 5 24.92 -6.99 -5.27
C GLU A 5 24.55 -7.52 -3.88
N SER A 6 25.50 -7.46 -2.94
CA SER A 6 25.25 -7.82 -1.54
C SER A 6 24.19 -6.92 -0.89
N ARG A 7 24.20 -5.62 -1.20
CA ARG A 7 23.17 -4.68 -0.71
C ARG A 7 21.80 -5.00 -1.31
N SER A 8 21.70 -5.19 -2.62
CA SER A 8 20.44 -5.52 -3.29
C SER A 8 19.84 -6.85 -2.82
N CYS A 9 20.68 -7.82 -2.44
CA CYS A 9 20.21 -9.10 -1.88
C CYS A 9 19.58 -8.93 -0.49
N VAL A 10 20.13 -8.04 0.35
CA VAL A 10 19.72 -7.84 1.75
C VAL A 10 18.60 -6.80 1.89
N GLU A 11 18.54 -5.83 0.98
CA GLU A 11 17.53 -4.76 0.92
C GLU A 11 16.08 -5.23 1.12
N PRO A 12 15.56 -6.28 0.45
CA PRO A 12 14.17 -6.71 0.65
C PRO A 12 13.87 -7.19 2.08
N LEU A 13 14.87 -7.77 2.77
CA LEU A 13 14.71 -8.19 4.17
C LEU A 13 14.62 -6.97 5.09
N ILE A 14 15.50 -5.98 4.88
CA ILE A 14 15.50 -4.74 5.68
C ILE A 14 14.19 -3.97 5.46
N LEU A 15 13.75 -3.85 4.21
CA LEU A 15 12.51 -3.16 3.87
C LEU A 15 11.30 -3.83 4.55
N ALA A 16 11.21 -5.16 4.52
CA ALA A 16 10.14 -5.89 5.17
C ALA A 16 10.09 -5.67 6.70
N GLU A 17 11.25 -5.57 7.36
CA GLU A 17 11.31 -5.28 8.80
C GLU A 17 10.93 -3.83 9.11
N GLN A 18 11.33 -2.88 8.27
CA GLN A 18 10.91 -1.48 8.38
C GLN A 18 9.39 -1.34 8.23
N ASP A 19 8.81 -1.98 7.21
CA ASP A 19 7.36 -1.97 6.97
C ASP A 19 6.59 -2.54 8.16
N ARG A 20 7.06 -3.61 8.79
CA ARG A 20 6.46 -4.17 10.01
C ARG A 20 6.43 -3.18 11.17
N ILE A 21 7.52 -2.46 11.39
CA ILE A 21 7.62 -1.46 12.46
C ILE A 21 6.67 -0.30 12.18
N VAL A 22 6.65 0.21 10.95
CA VAL A 22 5.80 1.32 10.53
C VAL A 22 4.32 0.97 10.69
N LEU A 23 3.90 -0.21 10.21
CA LEU A 23 2.51 -0.66 10.33
C LEU A 23 2.09 -0.86 11.79
N ARG A 24 3.00 -1.35 12.65
CA ARG A 24 2.73 -1.48 14.09
C ARG A 24 2.49 -0.11 14.73
N GLN A 25 3.31 0.88 14.39
CA GLN A 25 3.16 2.23 14.91
C GLN A 25 1.84 2.87 14.44
N TYR A 26 1.48 2.72 13.16
CA TYR A 26 0.21 3.24 12.66
C TYR A 26 -1.00 2.61 13.32
N ARG A 27 -0.93 1.31 13.64
CA ARG A 27 -1.99 0.64 14.40
C ARG A 27 -2.14 1.23 15.80
N ALA A 28 -1.03 1.42 16.53
CA ALA A 28 -1.04 2.04 17.84
C ALA A 28 -1.60 3.49 17.79
N ASN A 29 -1.14 4.28 16.81
CA ASN A 29 -1.63 5.65 16.61
C ASN A 29 -3.14 5.68 16.31
N ARG A 30 -3.66 4.73 15.53
CA ARG A 30 -5.09 4.64 15.22
C ARG A 30 -5.92 4.29 16.46
N ASP A 31 -5.41 3.38 17.29
CA ASP A 31 -6.06 2.99 18.55
C ASP A 31 -6.06 4.17 19.55
N GLU A 32 -5.00 4.98 19.58
CA GLU A 32 -4.90 6.20 20.39
C GLU A 32 -5.80 7.33 19.85
N GLU A 33 -5.83 7.54 18.54
CA GLU A 33 -6.71 8.50 17.88
C GLU A 33 -8.19 8.20 18.20
N THR A 34 -8.57 6.92 18.16
CA THR A 34 -9.93 6.47 18.54
C THR A 34 -10.28 6.82 19.98
N LYS A 35 -9.29 6.86 20.89
CA LYS A 35 -9.50 7.26 22.28
C LYS A 35 -9.56 8.77 22.44
N LEU A 36 -8.70 9.48 21.73
CA LEU A 36 -8.54 10.93 21.84
C LEU A 36 -9.69 11.71 21.17
N MET A 37 -10.18 11.23 20.03
CA MET A 37 -11.13 11.97 19.19
C MET A 37 -12.61 11.60 19.42
N LYS A 38 -12.94 10.96 20.53
CA LYS A 38 -14.31 10.52 20.84
C LYS A 38 -15.33 11.66 20.96
N ASP A 39 -14.86 12.82 21.41
CA ASP A 39 -15.72 13.94 21.77
C ASP A 39 -15.88 14.96 20.63
N VAL A 40 -15.24 14.72 19.48
CA VAL A 40 -15.30 15.60 18.32
C VAL A 40 -16.42 15.14 17.39
N PRO A 41 -17.48 15.94 17.16
CA PRO A 41 -18.53 15.58 16.22
C PRO A 41 -17.97 15.46 14.80
N ASP A 42 -18.47 14.49 14.04
CA ASP A 42 -18.08 14.19 12.65
C ASP A 42 -16.60 13.81 12.43
N TRP A 43 -15.88 13.37 13.47
CA TRP A 43 -14.52 12.84 13.32
C TRP A 43 -14.50 11.36 12.93
N GLU A 44 -14.02 11.06 11.72
CA GLU A 44 -13.70 9.70 11.30
C GLU A 44 -12.25 9.34 11.66
N VAL A 45 -12.04 8.28 12.44
CA VAL A 45 -10.70 7.81 12.82
C VAL A 45 -9.90 7.44 11.57
N GLY A 46 -8.72 8.04 11.40
CA GLY A 46 -7.86 7.88 10.22
C GLY A 46 -8.21 8.83 9.07
N ALA A 47 -9.15 9.76 9.26
CA ALA A 47 -9.49 10.78 8.28
C ALA A 47 -8.60 12.04 8.34
N ALA A 48 -7.60 12.07 9.22
CA ALA A 48 -6.54 13.09 9.24
C ALA A 48 -5.63 13.03 7.99
N LYS A 49 -6.25 13.29 6.83
CA LYS A 49 -5.71 13.43 5.48
C LYS A 49 -5.15 14.84 5.25
N ILE A 50 -5.09 15.70 6.28
CA ILE A 50 -4.99 17.15 6.08
C ILE A 50 -3.55 17.66 6.03
N LEU A 51 -2.52 16.95 6.51
CA LEU A 51 -1.12 17.44 6.35
C LEU A 51 -0.07 16.37 6.02
N VAL A 52 -0.39 15.08 6.08
CA VAL A 52 0.43 14.03 5.48
C VAL A 52 -0.12 13.80 4.08
N ARG A 53 0.74 13.89 3.06
CA ARG A 53 0.47 13.75 1.61
C ARG A 53 -0.93 13.20 1.27
N PRO A 54 -1.67 13.82 0.33
CA PRO A 54 -2.98 13.33 -0.07
C PRO A 54 -2.87 11.84 -0.39
N LYS A 55 -3.74 11.04 0.24
CA LYS A 55 -3.92 9.59 0.06
C LYS A 55 -3.41 9.17 -1.32
N GLN A 56 -2.17 8.68 -1.38
CA GLN A 56 -1.70 7.93 -2.53
C GLN A 56 -2.55 6.67 -2.45
N THR A 57 -3.65 6.66 -3.23
CA THR A 57 -4.36 5.44 -3.57
C THR A 57 -3.28 4.43 -3.88
N ASP A 58 -3.27 3.35 -3.10
CA ASP A 58 -2.47 2.14 -3.22
C ASP A 58 -1.31 2.26 -4.21
N ILE A 59 -0.07 2.26 -3.68
CA ILE A 59 1.10 1.59 -4.27
C ILE A 59 0.94 1.41 -5.80
N GLU A 60 1.71 2.13 -6.60
CA GLU A 60 1.74 2.21 -8.09
C GLU A 60 1.70 0.87 -8.88
N CYS A 61 1.43 -0.27 -8.24
CA CYS A 61 1.19 -1.59 -8.81
C CYS A 61 -0.26 -1.88 -9.22
N ASN A 62 -1.13 -0.88 -9.35
CA ASN A 62 -2.41 -1.07 -10.02
C ASN A 62 -2.69 0.04 -11.03
N ASP A 63 -1.85 0.10 -12.07
CA ASP A 63 -2.20 0.83 -13.28
C ASP A 63 -3.53 0.27 -13.81
N PRO A 64 -4.64 1.05 -13.81
CA PRO A 64 -5.92 0.56 -14.31
C PRO A 64 -5.85 0.16 -15.79
N ALA A 65 -4.90 0.74 -16.53
CA ALA A 65 -4.58 0.36 -17.90
C ALA A 65 -3.95 -1.04 -18.01
N LEU A 66 -3.11 -1.46 -17.06
CA LEU A 66 -2.46 -2.77 -17.07
C LEU A 66 -3.45 -3.89 -16.70
N MET A 67 -4.35 -3.63 -15.74
CA MET A 67 -5.42 -4.57 -15.39
C MET A 67 -6.45 -4.76 -16.51
N THR A 68 -6.72 -3.72 -17.30
CA THR A 68 -7.61 -3.83 -18.46
C THR A 68 -6.94 -4.63 -19.58
N LYS A 69 -5.64 -4.40 -19.84
CA LYS A 69 -4.86 -5.18 -20.82
C LYS A 69 -4.71 -6.65 -20.44
N ILE A 70 -4.53 -6.97 -19.15
CA ILE A 70 -4.47 -8.36 -18.67
C ILE A 70 -5.84 -9.03 -18.79
N ARG A 71 -6.94 -8.31 -18.48
CA ARG A 71 -8.31 -8.80 -18.68
C ARG A 71 -8.62 -9.06 -20.15
N ASP A 72 -8.24 -8.15 -21.03
CA ASP A 72 -8.48 -8.27 -22.48
C ASP A 72 -7.62 -9.40 -23.10
N ALA A 73 -6.36 -9.55 -22.66
CA ALA A 73 -5.51 -10.67 -23.07
C ALA A 73 -6.06 -12.04 -22.62
N LEU A 74 -6.57 -12.15 -21.38
CA LEU A 74 -7.19 -13.39 -20.86
C LEU A 74 -8.56 -13.70 -21.50
N LEU A 75 -9.26 -12.70 -22.04
CA LEU A 75 -10.53 -12.88 -22.76
C LEU A 75 -10.34 -13.23 -24.24
N MET A 76 -9.20 -12.88 -24.85
CA MET A 76 -8.87 -13.21 -26.24
C MET A 76 -8.44 -14.68 -26.42
N ASP A 77 -7.94 -15.34 -25.37
CA ASP A 77 -7.54 -16.76 -25.42
C ASP A 77 -8.73 -17.75 -25.31
N ASN A 78 -9.96 -17.27 -25.09
CA ASN A 78 -11.15 -18.11 -24.87
C ASN A 78 -12.30 -17.91 -25.88
N ILE A 79 -12.07 -17.23 -27.00
CA ILE A 79 -13.02 -17.20 -28.13
C ILE A 79 -12.26 -17.63 -29.39
N GLY A 80 -11.86 -18.90 -29.43
CA GLY A 80 -11.10 -19.43 -30.55
C GLY A 80 -10.96 -20.96 -30.61
N THR A 81 -11.79 -21.71 -29.87
CA THR A 81 -11.83 -23.18 -29.95
C THR A 81 -13.27 -23.69 -30.02
N LEU A 82 -13.99 -23.30 -31.07
CA LEU A 82 -15.11 -24.05 -31.67
C LEU A 82 -15.10 -23.80 -33.18
#